data_AF-A0A438HSS4-F1
#
_entry.id   AF-A0A438HSS4-F1
#
_cell.length_a   1.000
_cell.length_b   1.000
_cell.length_c   1.000
_cell.angle_alpha   90.00
_cell.angle_beta   90.00
_cell.angle_gamma   90.00
#
_symmetry.space_group_name_H-M   'P 1'
#
loop_
_entity.id
_entity.type
_entity.pdbx_description
1 polymer ?
#
loop_
_entity_poly.entity_id
_entity_poly.type
_entity_poly.pdbx_seq_one_letter_code
_entity_poly.pdbx_strand_id
1 'polypeptide(L)'
;MIDSKTVISQVQELQVILHEIHSEGISLSDSFQVAVVIEKLPPLWKDFKNYLKHKRKEMNLEELIVRLRIEEDNRKSEKKGNNSMEVKTNVIEQGPKTNKKRRHGDQNQNQGSNAAKKFKGKCYNCGKNWSQV
;
A
#
# COMPACT_ATOMS: atom_id res chain seq x y z
N MET A 1 15.38 -5.04 -15.97
CA MET A 1 14.80 -3.70 -16.15
C MET A 1 15.45 -2.74 -15.17
N ILE A 2 15.48 -1.46 -15.51
CA ILE A 2 16.08 -0.39 -14.72
C ILE A 2 14.98 0.54 -14.19
N ASP A 3 15.19 1.10 -13.01
CA ASP A 3 14.19 1.95 -12.33
C ASP A 3 14.03 3.34 -12.96
N SER A 4 14.99 3.78 -13.79
CA SER A 4 14.95 5.09 -14.47
C SER A 4 14.02 5.15 -15.68
N LYS A 5 13.54 3.99 -16.17
CA LYS A 5 12.59 3.88 -17.27
C LYS A 5 11.27 3.30 -16.75
N THR A 6 10.16 3.61 -17.41
CA THR A 6 8.89 2.93 -17.12
C THR A 6 9.02 1.44 -17.41
N VAL A 7 8.32 0.62 -16.64
CA VAL A 7 8.29 -0.83 -16.87
C VAL A 7 7.62 -1.10 -18.22
N ILE A 8 6.59 -0.35 -18.57
CA ILE A 8 5.87 -0.51 -19.85
C ILE A 8 6.77 -0.26 -21.06
N SER A 9 7.57 0.80 -21.06
CA SER A 9 8.51 1.06 -22.15
C SER A 9 9.52 -0.09 -22.29
N GLN A 10 10.02 -0.62 -21.18
CA GLN A 10 10.99 -1.71 -21.21
C GLN A 10 10.36 -3.06 -21.61
N VAL A 11 9.08 -3.29 -21.29
CA VAL A 11 8.35 -4.47 -21.79
C VAL A 11 8.16 -4.39 -23.30
N GLN A 12 7.88 -3.20 -23.85
CA GLN A 12 7.80 -3.00 -25.30
C GLN A 12 9.15 -3.28 -25.98
N GLU A 13 10.27 -2.82 -25.40
CA GLU A 13 11.62 -3.17 -25.86
C GLU A 13 11.85 -4.70 -25.85
N LEU A 14 11.41 -5.41 -24.81
CA LEU A 14 11.49 -6.89 -24.76
C LEU A 14 10.60 -7.57 -25.80
N GLN A 15 9.40 -7.04 -26.09
CA GLN A 15 8.51 -7.59 -27.12
C GLN A 15 9.14 -7.50 -28.52
N VAL A 16 9.88 -6.43 -28.82
CA VAL A 16 10.63 -6.31 -30.06
C VAL A 16 11.67 -7.43 -30.17
N ILE A 17 12.46 -7.66 -29.11
CA ILE A 17 13.46 -8.74 -29.08
C ILE A 17 12.80 -10.12 -29.25
N LEU A 18 11.67 -10.38 -28.58
CA LEU A 18 10.93 -11.63 -28.74
C LEU A 18 10.45 -11.84 -30.18
N HIS A 19 10.04 -10.76 -30.84
CA HIS A 19 9.62 -10.80 -32.24
C HIS A 19 10.80 -11.05 -33.20
N GLU A 20 11.95 -10.43 -32.95
CA GLU A 20 13.18 -10.69 -33.71
C GLU A 20 13.62 -12.16 -33.59
N ILE A 21 13.63 -12.72 -32.38
CA ILE A 21 13.92 -14.14 -32.12
C ILE A 21 12.95 -15.05 -32.90
N HIS A 22 11.66 -14.71 -32.88
CA HIS A 22 10.66 -15.44 -33.64
C HIS A 22 10.89 -15.35 -35.16
N SER A 23 11.34 -14.19 -35.66
CA SER A 23 11.67 -14.00 -37.08
C SER A 23 12.88 -14.81 -37.54
N GLU A 24 13.80 -15.15 -36.62
CA GLU A 24 14.92 -16.08 -36.84
C GLU A 24 14.50 -17.56 -36.80
N GLY A 25 13.20 -17.85 -36.63
CA GLY A 25 12.66 -19.20 -36.60
C GLY A 25 12.69 -19.87 -35.22
N ILE A 26 13.05 -19.13 -34.17
CA ILE A 26 13.06 -19.63 -32.79
C ILE A 26 11.74 -19.29 -32.11
N SER A 27 10.90 -20.30 -31.87
CA SER A 27 9.65 -20.11 -31.14
C SER A 27 9.84 -20.31 -29.64
N LEU A 28 9.46 -19.31 -28.85
CA LEU A 28 9.49 -19.33 -27.39
C LEU A 28 8.08 -19.52 -26.85
N SER A 29 7.90 -20.44 -25.90
CA SER A 29 6.58 -20.67 -25.30
C SER A 29 6.07 -19.43 -24.55
N ASP A 30 4.75 -19.21 -24.55
CA ASP A 30 4.13 -18.11 -23.80
C ASP A 30 4.53 -18.12 -22.32
N SER A 31 4.63 -19.31 -21.72
CA SER A 31 5.09 -19.49 -20.34
C SER A 31 6.51 -18.97 -20.11
N PHE A 32 7.41 -19.19 -21.07
CA PHE A 32 8.77 -18.68 -21.02
C PHE A 32 8.78 -17.16 -21.17
N GLN A 33 8.04 -16.61 -22.12
CA GLN A 33 7.95 -15.16 -22.32
C GLN A 33 7.44 -14.44 -21.06
N VAL A 34 6.37 -14.97 -20.45
CA VAL A 34 5.81 -14.47 -19.18
C VAL A 34 6.85 -14.55 -18.06
N ALA A 35 7.52 -15.70 -17.92
CA ALA A 35 8.56 -15.87 -16.90
C ALA A 35 9.73 -14.88 -17.09
N VAL A 36 10.18 -14.66 -18.32
CA VAL A 36 11.24 -13.69 -18.63
C VAL A 36 10.84 -12.28 -18.20
N VAL A 37 9.63 -11.83 -18.53
CA VAL A 37 9.16 -10.50 -18.14
C VAL A 37 9.09 -10.37 -16.62
N ILE A 38 8.51 -11.35 -15.92
CA ILE A 38 8.42 -11.37 -14.45
C ILE A 38 9.81 -11.35 -13.81
N GLU A 39 10.75 -12.14 -14.35
CA GLU A 39 12.10 -12.20 -13.81
C GLU A 39 12.87 -10.90 -14.02
N LYS A 40 12.66 -10.22 -15.14
CA LYS A 40 13.33 -8.96 -15.50
C LYS A 40 12.75 -7.73 -14.80
N LEU A 41 11.63 -7.83 -14.07
CA LEU A 41 11.06 -6.71 -13.32
C LEU A 41 12.10 -6.08 -12.36
N PRO A 42 12.08 -4.74 -12.19
CA PRO A 42 13.02 -4.06 -11.30
C PRO A 42 12.88 -4.51 -9.83
N PRO A 43 13.92 -4.34 -8.99
CA PRO A 43 13.86 -4.69 -7.57
C PRO A 43 12.70 -4.01 -6.81
N LEU A 44 12.33 -2.79 -7.20
CA LEU A 44 11.20 -2.05 -6.62
C LEU A 44 9.84 -2.74 -6.83
N TRP A 45 9.76 -3.72 -7.73
CA TRP A 45 8.55 -4.48 -8.05
C TRP A 45 8.49 -5.85 -7.34
N LYS A 46 9.36 -6.10 -6.35
CA LYS A 46 9.48 -7.39 -5.63
C LYS A 46 8.14 -7.96 -5.17
N ASP A 47 7.29 -7.15 -4.52
CA ASP A 47 6.03 -7.64 -3.96
C ASP A 47 5.04 -8.03 -5.08
N PHE A 48 4.99 -7.25 -6.15
CA PHE A 48 4.19 -7.57 -7.32
C PHE A 48 4.72 -8.83 -8.04
N LYS A 49 6.05 -8.98 -8.14
CA LYS A 49 6.71 -10.18 -8.66
C LYS A 49 6.32 -11.41 -7.85
N ASN A 50 6.30 -11.32 -6.51
CA ASN A 50 5.86 -12.40 -5.64
C ASN A 50 4.36 -12.73 -5.83
N TYR A 51 3.51 -11.71 -5.92
CA TYR A 51 2.09 -11.88 -6.22
C TYR A 51 1.88 -12.68 -7.52
N LEU A 52 2.59 -12.31 -8.60
CA LEU A 52 2.50 -13.03 -9.88
C LEU A 52 2.97 -14.48 -9.76
N LYS A 53 4.05 -14.76 -9.03
CA LYS A 53 4.57 -16.12 -8.81
C LYS A 53 3.61 -17.03 -8.05
N HIS A 54 2.80 -16.47 -7.16
CA HIS A 54 1.83 -17.24 -6.37
C HIS A 54 0.45 -17.36 -7.06
N LYS A 55 0.25 -16.69 -8.19
CA LYS A 55 -1.01 -16.72 -8.92
C LYS A 55 -1.19 -18.05 -9.62
N ARG A 56 -2.18 -18.83 -9.20
CA ARG A 56 -2.49 -20.16 -9.77
C ARG A 56 -3.16 -20.11 -11.15
N LYS A 57 -3.74 -18.98 -11.55
CA LYS A 57 -4.37 -18.82 -12.86
C LYS A 57 -3.29 -18.64 -13.91
N GLU A 58 -3.30 -19.49 -14.93
CA GLU A 58 -2.50 -19.30 -16.14
C GLU A 58 -2.69 -17.89 -16.71
N MET A 59 -1.59 -17.32 -17.19
CA MET A 59 -1.51 -15.95 -17.66
C MET A 59 -0.67 -15.96 -18.93
N ASN A 60 -1.21 -15.38 -20.00
CA ASN A 60 -0.45 -15.12 -21.23
C ASN A 60 0.25 -13.74 -21.14
N LEU A 61 1.07 -13.43 -22.13
CA LEU A 61 1.87 -12.20 -22.13
C LEU A 61 1.01 -10.94 -22.16
N GLU A 62 -0.08 -10.92 -22.93
CA GLU A 62 -1.00 -9.78 -23.02
C GLU A 62 -1.66 -9.48 -21.68
N GLU A 63 -2.16 -10.52 -21.02
CA GLU A 63 -2.73 -10.45 -19.68
C GLU A 63 -1.71 -9.92 -18.64
N LEU A 64 -0.42 -10.29 -18.78
CA LEU A 64 0.64 -9.76 -17.92
C LEU A 64 0.87 -8.26 -18.17
N ILE A 65 0.93 -7.84 -19.44
CA ILE A 65 1.14 -6.44 -19.82
C ILE A 65 0.04 -5.54 -19.25
N VAL A 66 -1.23 -5.97 -19.35
CA VAL A 66 -2.35 -5.23 -18.77
C VAL A 66 -2.17 -5.04 -17.26
N ARG A 67 -1.78 -6.10 -16.53
CA ARG A 67 -1.54 -6.01 -15.09
C ARG A 67 -0.35 -5.12 -14.74
N LEU A 68 0.71 -5.14 -15.54
CA LEU A 68 1.85 -4.24 -15.37
C LEU A 68 1.45 -2.78 -15.54
N ARG A 69 0.58 -2.45 -16.51
CA ARG A 69 0.10 -1.07 -16.72
C ARG A 69 -0.66 -0.56 -15.49
N ILE A 70 -1.60 -1.38 -15.00
CA ILE A 70 -2.42 -1.05 -13.82
C ILE A 70 -1.54 -0.83 -12.59
N GLU A 71 -0.61 -1.75 -12.32
CA GLU A 71 0.27 -1.65 -11.16
C GLU A 71 1.22 -0.44 -11.26
N GLU A 72 1.72 -0.12 -12.45
CA GLU A 72 2.57 1.06 -12.64
C GLU A 72 1.81 2.35 -12.33
N ASP A 73 0.55 2.45 -12.78
CA ASP A 73 -0.30 3.61 -12.52
C ASP A 73 -0.69 3.73 -11.05
N ASN A 74 -0.99 2.61 -10.38
CA ASN A 74 -1.22 2.58 -8.93
C ASN A 74 0.01 3.10 -8.15
N ARG A 75 1.22 2.69 -8.55
CA ARG A 75 2.46 3.18 -7.92
C ARG A 75 2.68 4.68 -8.12
N LYS A 76 2.19 5.26 -9.23
CA LYS A 76 2.24 6.71 -9.47
C LYS A 76 1.21 7.46 -8.62
N SER A 77 0.02 6.89 -8.40
CA SER A 77 -1.03 7.54 -7.58
C SER A 77 -0.67 7.56 -6.09
N GLU A 78 -0.13 6.47 -5.53
CA GLU A 78 0.29 6.42 -4.13
C GLU A 78 1.39 7.44 -3.81
N LYS A 79 2.35 7.62 -4.74
CA LYS A 79 3.39 8.66 -4.60
C LYS A 79 2.81 10.07 -4.57
N LYS A 80 1.67 10.33 -5.24
CA LYS A 80 0.99 11.63 -5.22
C LYS A 80 0.15 11.79 -3.95
N GLY A 81 -0.47 10.72 -3.45
CA GLY A 81 -1.26 10.73 -2.20
C GLY A 81 -0.40 10.98 -0.95
N ASN A 82 0.81 10.44 -0.90
CA ASN A 82 1.72 10.62 0.24
C ASN A 82 2.27 12.05 0.38
N ASN A 83 2.24 12.86 -0.67
CA ASN A 83 2.61 14.27 -0.61
C ASN A 83 1.44 15.18 -0.17
N SER A 84 0.23 14.63 0.05
CA SER A 84 -1.00 15.38 0.34
C SER A 84 -1.69 14.92 1.63
N MET A 85 -0.96 14.31 2.57
CA MET A 85 -1.44 14.09 3.94
C MET A 85 -0.51 14.76 4.94
N GLU A 86 -0.38 16.09 4.84
CA GLU A 86 -0.31 16.86 6.09
C GLU A 86 -1.68 16.72 6.74
N VAL A 87 -1.80 15.80 7.70
CA VAL A 87 -2.94 15.78 8.62
C VAL A 87 -2.85 17.05 9.45
N LYS A 88 -3.40 18.15 8.93
CA LYS A 88 -3.62 19.38 9.67
C LYS A 88 -4.76 19.13 10.65
N THR A 89 -4.41 18.60 11.82
CA THR A 89 -5.32 18.54 12.96
C THR A 89 -5.64 19.96 13.40
N ASN A 90 -6.80 20.49 12.99
CA ASN A 90 -7.35 21.67 13.65
C ASN A 90 -7.77 21.26 15.07
N VAL A 91 -6.90 21.53 16.05
CA VAL A 91 -7.25 21.46 17.46
C VAL A 91 -8.19 22.63 17.76
N ILE A 92 -9.50 22.36 17.73
CA ILE A 92 -10.50 23.26 18.31
C ILE A 92 -10.51 22.98 19.81
N GLU A 93 -9.81 23.82 20.57
CA GLU A 93 -9.98 23.89 22.02
C GLU A 93 -11.32 24.59 22.32
N GLN A 94 -12.42 23.86 22.26
CA GLN A 94 -13.68 24.31 22.84
C GLN A 94 -13.68 24.00 24.33
N GLY A 95 -13.07 24.90 25.10
CA GLY A 95 -13.22 24.95 26.55
C GLY A 95 -14.65 25.41 26.92
N PRO A 96 -15.36 24.69 27.82
CA PRO A 96 -16.65 25.16 28.31
C PRO A 96 -16.46 26.32 29.30
N LYS A 97 -17.02 27.49 28.99
CA LYS A 97 -17.10 28.62 29.93
C LYS A 97 -18.09 28.27 31.05
N THR A 98 -17.59 27.95 32.24
CA THR A 98 -18.37 27.96 33.48
C THR A 98 -18.05 29.22 34.29
N ASN A 99 -19.08 30.01 34.56
CA ASN A 99 -19.01 31.12 35.52
C ASN A 99 -18.98 30.53 36.94
N LYS A 100 -17.90 30.77 37.71
CA LYS A 100 -17.95 31.06 39.17
C LYS A 100 -16.58 31.46 39.75
N LYS A 101 -16.50 32.75 40.11
CA LYS A 101 -15.72 33.41 41.18
C LYS A 101 -14.92 32.50 42.15
N ARG A 102 -13.59 32.72 42.24
CA ARG A 102 -12.79 33.34 43.36
C ARG A 102 -11.37 32.74 43.49
N ARG A 103 -10.48 33.59 44.03
CA ARG A 103 -9.00 33.61 43.99
C ARG A 103 -8.29 32.74 45.04
N HIS A 104 -6.96 32.71 44.90
CA HIS A 104 -5.89 32.16 45.77
C HIS A 104 -5.74 30.64 45.66
N GLY A 105 -4.55 30.05 45.58
CA GLY A 105 -3.19 30.54 45.82
C GLY A 105 -2.42 29.35 46.38
N ASP A 106 -1.29 29.06 45.74
CA ASP A 106 -0.17 28.24 46.23
C ASP A 106 -0.24 26.70 46.29
N GLN A 107 0.89 26.14 45.83
CA GLN A 107 1.58 24.91 46.25
C GLN A 107 1.03 23.50 45.89
N ASN A 108 1.89 22.84 45.10
CA ASN A 108 2.48 21.51 45.30
C ASN A 108 1.79 20.22 44.82
N GLN A 109 2.65 19.44 44.14
CA GLN A 109 2.81 17.99 44.21
C GLN A 109 1.96 17.05 43.33
N ASN A 110 2.71 16.42 42.42
CA ASN A 110 2.86 14.98 42.23
C ASN A 110 1.87 14.15 41.38
N GLN A 111 2.52 13.45 40.44
CA GLN A 111 2.37 12.04 40.11
C GLN A 111 1.18 11.59 39.24
N GLY A 112 1.52 11.37 37.97
CA GLY A 112 1.38 10.11 37.22
C GLY A 112 0.18 9.20 37.50
N SER A 113 -0.57 8.90 36.43
CA SER A 113 -0.91 7.52 36.06
C SER A 113 -1.58 7.46 34.69
N ASN A 114 -0.93 6.78 33.74
CA ASN A 114 -1.54 6.35 32.49
C ASN A 114 -2.59 5.27 32.77
N ALA A 115 -3.83 5.67 33.00
CA ALA A 115 -4.96 4.74 33.01
C ALA A 115 -5.53 4.65 31.58
N ALA A 116 -5.13 3.60 30.85
CA ALA A 116 -5.75 3.25 29.57
C ALA A 116 -7.27 3.12 29.75
N LYS A 117 -8.03 3.96 29.02
CA LYS A 117 -9.49 3.95 29.06
C LYS A 117 -9.99 2.60 28.54
N LYS A 118 -10.53 1.76 29.43
CA LYS A 118 -11.12 0.48 29.07
C LYS A 118 -12.33 0.69 28.16
N PHE A 119 -12.37 -0.04 27.05
CA PHE A 119 -13.49 -0.04 26.11
C PHE A 119 -14.76 -0.58 26.78
N LYS A 120 -15.81 0.24 26.83
CA LYS A 120 -17.13 -0.11 27.39
C LYS A 120 -18.13 -0.36 26.25
N GLY A 121 -17.85 -1.37 25.42
CA GLY A 121 -18.75 -1.79 24.35
C GLY A 121 -19.12 -3.27 24.45
N LYS A 122 -20.21 -3.64 23.77
CA LYS A 122 -20.65 -5.03 23.59
C LYS A 122 -19.95 -5.64 22.37
N CYS A 123 -19.56 -6.91 22.48
CA CYS A 123 -19.05 -7.68 21.35
C CYS A 123 -20.16 -7.82 20.30
N TYR A 124 -19.87 -7.45 19.06
CA TYR A 124 -20.82 -7.56 17.95
C TYR A 124 -21.25 -9.01 17.68
N ASN A 125 -20.36 -9.98 17.95
CA ASN A 125 -20.60 -11.38 17.65
C ASN A 125 -21.38 -12.12 18.76
N CYS A 126 -21.16 -11.79 20.03
CA CYS A 126 -21.79 -12.53 21.15
C CYS A 126 -22.67 -11.66 22.08
N GLY A 127 -22.75 -10.35 21.83
CA GLY A 127 -23.59 -9.41 22.60
C GLY A 127 -23.14 -9.15 24.04
N LYS A 128 -22.10 -9.83 24.54
CA LYS A 128 -21.58 -9.65 25.90
C LYS A 128 -20.76 -8.37 26.02
N ASN A 129 -20.81 -7.74 27.18
CA ASN A 129 -19.94 -6.61 27.51
C ASN A 129 -18.49 -7.10 27.59
N TRP A 130 -17.54 -6.29 27.09
CA TRP A 130 -16.10 -6.61 27.12
C TRP A 130 -15.56 -6.92 28.52
N SER A 131 -16.23 -6.46 29.59
CA SER A 131 -15.86 -6.75 30.97
C SER A 131 -16.26 -8.16 31.47
N GLN A 132 -16.94 -8.96 30.65
CA GLN A 132 -17.46 -10.29 31.01
C GLN A 132 -16.99 -11.41 30.06
N VAL A 133 -15.98 -11.13 29.22
CA VAL A 133 -15.27 -12.11 28.37
C VAL A 133 -13.86 -12.21 28.91
#